data_AF-A0A6L4AP53-F1
#
_entry.id   AF-A0A6L4AP53-F1
#
_cell.length_a   1.000
_cell.length_b   1.000
_cell.length_c   1.000
_cell.angle_alpha   90.00
_cell.angle_beta   90.00
_cell.angle_gamma   90.00
#
_symmetry.space_group_name_H-M   'P 1'
#
loop_
_entity.id
_entity.type
_entity.pdbx_description
1 polymer ?
#
loop_
_entity_poly.entity_id
_entity_poly.type
_entity_poly.pdbx_seq_one_letter_code
_entity_poly.pdbx_strand_id
1 'polypeptide(L)' 'MKLLLLLIGMVFILEGLPYVAFPDAMRGWLARLSQTPATHLRIMGLIAMILGLLLCWVVQKTDLFDTGI' A
#
# COMPACT_ATOMS: atom_id res chain seq x y z
N MET A 1 -17.53 9.82 -5.95
CA MET A 1 -16.38 10.03 -6.87
C MET A 1 -15.24 10.84 -6.25
N LYS A 2 -15.52 11.93 -5.50
CA LYS A 2 -14.47 12.73 -4.81
C LYS A 2 -13.56 11.93 -3.87
N LEU A 3 -14.13 11.03 -3.06
CA LEU A 3 -13.38 10.20 -2.11
C LEU A 3 -12.37 9.25 -2.80
N LEU A 4 -12.73 8.66 -3.94
CA LEU A 4 -11.82 7.78 -4.69
C LEU A 4 -10.60 8.55 -5.19
N LEU A 5 -10.81 9.74 -5.75
CA LEU A 5 -9.72 10.60 -6.22
C LEU A 5 -8.82 11.07 -5.07
N LEU A 6 -9.40 11.38 -3.91
CA LEU A 6 -8.64 11.76 -2.71
C LEU A 6 -7.78 10.60 -2.19
N LEU A 7 -8.36 9.39 -2.10
CA LEU A 7 -7.64 8.19 -1.67
C LEU A 7 -6.48 7.86 -2.62
N ILE A 8 -6.71 7.92 -3.93
CA ILE A 8 -5.66 7.73 -4.93
C ILE A 8 -4.56 8.79 -4.74
N GLY A 9 -4.92 10.07 -4.58
CA GLY A 9 -3.95 11.14 -4.33
C GLY A 9 -3.13 10.91 -3.05
N MET A 10 -3.76 10.45 -1.97
CA MET A 10 -3.09 10.15 -0.71
C MET A 10 -2.11 8.98 -0.84
N VAL A 11 -2.48 7.92 -1.57
CA VAL A 11 -1.58 6.80 -1.87
C VAL A 11 -0.38 7.29 -2.67
N PHE A 12 -0.57 8.15 -3.68
CA PHE A 12 0.54 8.73 -4.44
C PHE A 12 1.50 9.56 -3.58
N ILE A 13 0.97 10.37 -2.66
CA ILE A 13 1.81 11.16 -1.73
C ILE A 13 2.61 10.22 -0.82
N LEU A 14 1.96 9.19 -0.27
CA LEU A 14 2.59 8.25 0.65
C LEU A 14 3.65 7.40 -0.04
N GLU A 15 3.37 6.91 -1.25
CA GLU A 15 4.34 6.18 -2.09
C GLU A 15 5.49 7.08 -2.55
N GLY A 16 5.24 8.36 -2.85
CA GLY A 16 6.27 9.31 -3.29
C GLY A 16 7.20 9.81 -2.18
N LEU A 17 6.73 9.84 -0.93
CA LEU A 17 7.47 10.41 0.20
C LEU A 17 8.82 9.72 0.46
N PRO A 18 8.93 8.37 0.45
CA PRO A 18 10.22 7.68 0.55
C PRO A 18 11.21 8.05 -0.55
N TYR A 19 10.74 8.28 -1.79
CA TYR A 19 11.60 8.66 -2.92
C TYR A 19 12.17 10.07 -2.75
N VAL A 20 11.41 10.99 -2.17
CA VAL A 20 11.83 12.38 -1.93
C VAL A 20 12.69 12.50 -0.67
N ALA A 21 12.27 11.84 0.43
CA ALA A 21 12.93 11.95 1.72
C ALA A 21 14.24 11.14 1.80
N PHE A 22 14.27 9.94 1.21
CA PHE A 22 15.40 9.01 1.32
C PHE A 22 15.68 8.27 0.00
N PRO A 23 16.14 8.98 -1.05
CA PRO A 23 16.32 8.41 -2.39
C PRO A 23 17.34 7.26 -2.43
N ASP A 24 18.45 7.35 -1.68
CA ASP A 24 19.49 6.31 -1.69
C ASP A 24 19.04 5.02 -1.01
N ALA A 25 18.26 5.13 0.07
CA ALA A 25 17.66 3.97 0.73
C ALA A 25 16.70 3.25 -0.22
N MET A 26 15.85 4.01 -0.92
CA MET A 26 14.90 3.45 -1.89
C MET A 26 15.60 2.74 -3.06
N ARG A 27 16.68 3.33 -3.60
CA ARG A 27 17.51 2.69 -4.64
C ARG A 27 18.09 1.35 -4.18
N GLY A 28 18.61 1.29 -2.94
CA GLY A 28 19.13 0.05 -2.36
C GLY A 28 18.04 -1.02 -2.19
N TRP A 29 16.83 -0.61 -1.76
CA TRP A 29 15.67 -1.49 -1.66
C TRP A 29 15.25 -2.05 -3.03
N LEU A 30 15.16 -1.20 -4.05
CA LEU A 30 14.82 -1.60 -5.42
C LEU A 30 15.86 -2.56 -6.02
N ALA A 31 17.14 -2.34 -5.76
CA ALA A 31 18.21 -3.24 -6.20
C ALA A 31 18.13 -4.62 -5.53
N ARG A 32 17.71 -4.69 -4.27
CA ARG A 32 17.48 -5.98 -3.58
C ARG A 32 16.23 -6.69 -4.12
N LEU A 33 15.17 -5.92 -4.40
CA LEU A 33 13.93 -6.44 -5.01
C LEU A 33 14.19 -7.04 -6.40
N SER A 34 15.02 -6.41 -7.23
CA SER A 34 15.34 -6.94 -8.57
C SER A 34 16.18 -8.21 -8.54
N GLN A 35 16.97 -8.43 -7.50
CA GLN A 35 17.75 -9.65 -7.29
C GLN A 35 16.95 -10.77 -6.62
N THR A 36 15.77 -10.45 -6.08
CA THR A 36 14.94 -11.43 -5.36
C THR A 36 14.18 -12.31 -6.36
N PRO A 37 14.10 -13.65 -6.17
CA PRO A 37 13.41 -14.53 -7.10
C PRO A 37 11.93 -14.18 -7.23
N ALA A 38 11.38 -14.30 -8.44
CA ALA A 38 9.98 -13.98 -8.74
C ALA A 38 8.98 -14.71 -7.82
N THR A 39 9.30 -15.92 -7.36
CA THR A 39 8.48 -16.69 -6.41
C THR A 39 8.32 -15.96 -5.08
N HIS A 40 9.40 -15.40 -4.53
CA HIS A 40 9.33 -14.65 -3.26
C HIS A 40 8.57 -13.33 -3.43
N LEU A 41 8.77 -12.62 -4.55
CA LEU A 41 7.97 -11.43 -4.87
C LEU A 41 6.48 -11.75 -4.97
N ARG A 42 6.11 -12.87 -5.59
CA ARG A 42 4.71 -13.32 -5.70
C ARG A 42 4.10 -13.62 -4.34
N ILE A 43 4.83 -14.31 -3.47
CA ILE A 43 4.36 -14.62 -2.11
C ILE A 43 4.20 -13.32 -1.30
N MET A 44 5.17 -12.41 -1.38
CA MET A 44 5.10 -11.11 -0.71
C MET A 44 3.89 -10.30 -1.20
N GLY A 45 3.65 -10.27 -2.51
CA GLY A 45 2.48 -9.62 -3.10
C GLY A 45 1.16 -10.28 -2.67
N LEU A 46 1.13 -11.61 -2.59
CA LEU A 46 -0.05 -12.35 -2.14
C LEU A 46 -0.37 -12.08 -0.66
N ILE A 47 0.65 -12.03 0.21
CA ILE A 47 0.50 -11.63 1.61
C ILE A 47 0.00 -10.19 1.71
N ALA A 48 0.57 -9.25 0.94
CA ALA A 48 0.13 -7.86 0.91
C ALA A 48 -1.32 -7.72 0.46
N MET A 49 -1.75 -8.47 -0.56
CA MET A 49 -3.13 -8.50 -1.02
C MET A 49 -4.08 -9.05 0.05
N ILE A 50 -3.72 -10.14 0.73
CA ILE A 50 -4.54 -10.73 1.81
C ILE A 50 -4.66 -9.75 2.98
N LEU A 51 -3.56 -9.11 3.39
CA LEU A 51 -3.57 -8.11 4.45
C LEU A 51 -4.43 -6.90 4.07
N GLY A 52 -4.32 -6.40 2.84
CA GLY A 52 -5.17 -5.35 2.32
C GLY A 52 -6.66 -5.73 2.34
N LEU A 53 -6.97 -6.96 1.92
CA LEU A 53 -8.35 -7.48 1.95
C LEU A 53 -8.89 -7.61 3.37
N LEU A 54 -8.08 -8.12 4.31
CA LEU A 54 -8.43 -8.21 5.72
C LEU A 54 -8.66 -6.82 6.32
N LEU A 55 -7.83 -5.84 5.97
CA LEU A 55 -7.98 -4.46 6.45
C LEU A 55 -9.25 -3.83 5.90
N CYS A 56 -9.55 -3.99 4.61
CA CYS A 56 -10.84 -3.59 4.03
C CYS A 56 -12.02 -4.28 4.72
N TRP A 57 -11.91 -5.58 5.01
CA TRP A 57 -12.95 -6.34 5.68
C TRP A 57 -13.18 -5.86 7.12
N VAL A 58 -12.11 -5.60 7.88
CA VAL A 58 -12.20 -5.04 9.23
C VAL A 58 -12.81 -3.65 9.20
N VAL A 59 -12.33 -2.76 8.32
CA VAL A 59 -12.85 -1.41 8.19
C VAL A 59 -14.33 -1.41 7.80
N GLN A 60 -14.75 -2.31 6.89
CA GLN A 60 -16.14 -2.42 6.46
C GLN A 60 -17.04 -3.07 7.51
N LYS A 61 -16.55 -4.05 8.26
CA LYS A 61 -17.32 -4.77 9.29
C LYS A 61 -17.43 -3.99 10.60
N THR A 62 -16.50 -3.08 10.84
CA THR A 62 -16.58 -2.20 11.98
C THR A 62 -17.59 -1.10 11.63
N ASP A 63 -18.80 -1.18 12.19
CA ASP A 63 -19.87 -0.17 12.15
C ASP A 63 -19.45 1.22 12.71
N LEU A 64 -18.14 1.47 12.88
CA LEU A 64 -17.59 2.72 13.40
C LEU A 64 -17.72 3.91 12.45
N PHE A 65 -18.05 3.67 11.18
CA PHE A 65 -18.31 4.72 10.20
C PHE A 65 -19.77 4.78 9.73
N ASP A 66 -20.70 4.08 10.39
CA ASP A 66 -22.13 4.43 10.32
C ASP A 66 -22.41 5.67 11.17
N THR A 67 -21.65 6.74 10.93
CA THR A 67 -22.03 8.07 11.37
C THR A 67 -22.60 8.75 10.15
N GLY A 68 -23.93 8.83 10.13
CA GLY A 68 -24.70 9.51 9.11
C GLY A 68 -24.09 10.85 8.74
N ILE A 69 -23.64 10.93 7.48
CA ILE A 69 -23.52 12.16 6.71
C ILE A 69 -24.63 12.19 5.67
#